data_AF-A0A1F5HQX5-F1
#
_entry.id   AF-A0A1F5HQX5-F1
#
_cell.length_a   1.000
_cell.length_b   1.000
_cell.length_c   1.000
_cell.angle_alpha   90.00
_cell.angle_beta   90.00
_cell.angle_gamma   90.00
#
_symmetry.space_group_name_H-M   'P 1'
#
loop_
_entity.id
_entity.type
_entity.pdbx_description
1 polymer ?
#
loop_
_entity_poly.entity_id
_entity_poly.type
_entity_poly.pdbx_seq_one_letter_code
_entity_poly.pdbx_strand_id
1 'polypeptide(L)'
;MSKNGFVLPLVLVAAVGLAIAGAAVYSQIKLNVTQPPQPLQETNHESPSLNQTPVPSPTATAKSIIDKVTGVLSIQEVNSNKDAYVGKQISVRGKIYVRHNYSLMPCNANDPETCNPEIGDPTLHLVNPDSSSITPSGGQILDLYRSVSGGKYEPATCKTINQNTVDCGKYQQNEVTVIEGIFTRDKIPYQQVGDSAGNIKTLKYQDIYFLVIE
;
A
#
# COMPACT_ATOMS: atom_id res chain seq x y z
N MET A 1 -14.88 -37.22 -61.42
CA MET A 1 -15.37 -38.48 -60.82
C MET A 1 -14.64 -38.70 -59.50
N SER A 2 -15.40 -39.06 -58.45
CA SER A 2 -15.04 -39.35 -57.02
C SER A 2 -14.27 -38.28 -56.24
N LYS A 3 -14.78 -37.59 -55.20
CA LYS A 3 -15.58 -37.94 -54.00
C LYS A 3 -14.94 -39.01 -53.10
N ASN A 4 -14.49 -38.56 -51.91
CA ASN A 4 -14.52 -39.17 -50.56
C ASN A 4 -13.95 -38.09 -49.60
N GLY A 5 -14.54 -37.65 -48.48
CA GLY A 5 -15.68 -38.09 -47.70
C GLY A 5 -15.25 -38.58 -46.31
N PHE A 6 -15.80 -37.95 -45.25
CA PHE A 6 -15.93 -38.43 -43.84
C PHE A 6 -14.70 -38.32 -42.89
N VAL A 7 -14.78 -38.03 -41.58
CA VAL A 7 -15.84 -37.50 -40.68
C VAL A 7 -15.21 -37.10 -39.32
N LEU A 8 -15.80 -36.10 -38.65
CA LEU A 8 -15.56 -35.70 -37.25
C LEU A 8 -15.97 -36.80 -36.25
N PRO A 9 -15.35 -36.84 -35.05
CA PRO A 9 -16.09 -37.08 -33.84
C PRO A 9 -16.23 -35.78 -33.03
N LEU A 10 -17.49 -35.43 -32.82
CA LEU A 10 -18.00 -34.56 -31.79
C LEU A 10 -17.74 -35.22 -30.42
N VAL A 11 -17.14 -34.52 -29.45
CA VAL A 11 -17.36 -34.82 -28.03
C VAL A 11 -17.67 -33.52 -27.30
N LEU A 12 -18.82 -33.56 -26.65
CA LEU A 12 -19.50 -32.51 -25.91
C LEU A 12 -18.80 -32.20 -24.57
N VAL A 13 -18.66 -30.90 -24.30
CA VAL A 13 -18.73 -30.14 -23.04
C VAL A 13 -18.65 -30.92 -21.70
N ALA A 14 -17.68 -30.53 -20.88
CA ALA A 14 -17.89 -30.31 -19.45
C ALA A 14 -17.17 -29.02 -19.02
N ALA A 15 -17.95 -27.99 -18.72
CA ALA A 15 -17.48 -26.82 -18.01
C ALA A 15 -17.16 -27.23 -16.56
N VAL A 16 -15.91 -27.06 -16.14
CA VAL A 16 -15.55 -27.01 -14.72
C VAL A 16 -14.71 -25.76 -14.54
N GLY A 17 -15.33 -24.71 -14.01
CA GLY A 17 -14.60 -23.58 -13.46
C GLY A 17 -13.82 -24.05 -12.24
N LEU A 18 -12.53 -23.81 -12.22
CA LEU A 18 -11.76 -23.80 -10.99
C LEU A 18 -10.89 -22.54 -10.97
N ALA A 19 -11.29 -21.62 -10.09
CA ALA A 19 -10.50 -20.51 -9.64
C ALA A 19 -9.17 -21.04 -9.08
N ILE A 20 -8.05 -20.62 -9.66
CA ILE A 20 -6.74 -20.85 -9.06
C ILE A 20 -6.54 -19.72 -8.06
N ALA A 21 -6.96 -19.98 -6.83
CA ALA A 21 -6.62 -19.18 -5.67
C ALA A 21 -5.09 -19.11 -5.56
N GLY A 22 -4.56 -17.89 -5.43
CA GLY A 22 -3.15 -17.62 -5.21
C GLY A 22 -2.66 -18.35 -3.97
N ALA A 23 -1.73 -19.29 -4.15
CA ALA A 23 -1.01 -19.93 -3.06
C ALA A 23 -0.01 -18.91 -2.48
N ALA A 24 -0.40 -18.24 -1.39
CA ALA A 24 0.55 -17.55 -0.53
C ALA A 24 1.31 -18.62 0.28
N VAL A 25 2.51 -18.97 -0.18
CA VAL A 25 3.47 -19.74 0.62
C VAL A 25 4.17 -18.76 1.55
N TYR A 26 3.73 -18.68 2.81
CA TYR A 26 4.42 -17.91 3.86
C TYR A 26 5.13 -18.88 4.81
N SER A 27 6.47 -18.79 4.82
CA SER A 27 7.36 -19.55 5.68
C SER A 27 7.06 -19.33 7.17
N GLN A 28 6.91 -20.43 7.91
CA GLN A 28 6.73 -20.45 9.36
C GLN A 28 8.07 -20.19 10.06
N ILE A 29 8.31 -18.97 10.53
CA ILE A 29 9.36 -18.70 11.53
C ILE A 29 8.77 -19.04 12.90
N LYS A 30 9.15 -20.18 13.48
CA LYS A 30 8.86 -20.51 14.88
C LYS A 30 9.74 -19.63 15.79
N LEU A 31 9.18 -18.54 16.32
CA LEU A 31 9.76 -17.85 17.47
C LEU A 31 9.12 -18.40 18.75
N ASN A 32 9.93 -19.13 19.52
CA ASN A 32 9.58 -19.66 20.83
C ASN A 32 9.54 -18.50 21.84
N VAL A 33 8.35 -17.99 22.19
CA VAL A 33 8.20 -16.90 23.16
C VAL A 33 7.67 -17.46 24.47
N THR A 34 8.52 -17.44 25.49
CA THR A 34 8.19 -17.67 26.89
C THR A 34 7.20 -16.60 27.38
N GLN A 35 6.09 -17.04 27.97
CA GLN A 35 4.98 -16.22 28.46
C GLN A 35 5.38 -15.39 29.71
N PRO A 36 5.12 -14.07 29.74
CA PRO A 36 5.15 -13.30 31.00
C PRO A 36 3.86 -13.52 31.82
N PRO A 37 3.92 -13.44 33.17
CA PRO A 37 2.78 -13.70 34.05
C PRO A 37 1.65 -12.66 33.93
N GLN A 38 0.40 -13.13 34.08
CA GLN A 38 -0.84 -12.34 34.01
C GLN A 38 -0.97 -11.33 35.17
N PRO A 39 -1.55 -10.13 34.95
CA PRO A 39 -2.06 -9.27 36.02
C PRO A 39 -3.45 -9.71 36.51
N LEU A 40 -3.69 -9.52 37.81
CA LEU A 40 -4.90 -9.83 38.58
C LEU A 40 -6.16 -9.10 38.08
N GLN A 41 -7.30 -9.80 38.19
CA GLN A 41 -8.67 -9.27 37.99
C GLN A 41 -9.11 -8.42 39.18
N GLU A 42 -9.81 -7.31 38.92
CA GLU A 42 -10.65 -6.64 39.92
C GLU A 42 -11.98 -6.16 39.30
N THR A 43 -12.96 -5.97 40.16
CA THR A 43 -14.36 -6.36 40.05
C THR A 43 -15.30 -5.29 39.46
N ASN A 44 -16.42 -5.73 38.88
CA ASN A 44 -17.53 -4.92 38.38
C ASN A 44 -18.21 -4.05 39.46
N HIS A 45 -18.69 -2.86 39.10
CA HIS A 45 -19.89 -2.27 39.71
C HIS A 45 -20.70 -1.41 38.71
N GLU A 46 -22.01 -1.56 38.84
CA GLU A 46 -23.14 -1.22 37.97
C GLU A 46 -23.58 0.26 38.06
N SER A 47 -24.13 0.82 36.97
CA SER A 47 -24.78 2.16 36.91
C SER A 47 -26.22 2.13 37.45
N PRO A 48 -26.83 3.31 37.71
CA PRO A 48 -28.06 3.64 36.99
C PRO A 48 -28.16 5.08 36.45
N SER A 49 -29.09 5.25 35.50
CA SER A 49 -29.34 6.37 34.57
C SER A 49 -30.45 7.34 35.02
N LEU A 50 -30.43 8.59 34.52
CA LEU A 50 -31.52 9.32 33.80
C LEU A 50 -31.51 10.86 34.05
N ASN A 51 -31.37 11.69 33.00
CA ASN A 51 -32.43 12.62 32.52
C ASN A 51 -32.06 13.39 31.23
N GLN A 52 -33.08 13.79 30.46
CA GLN A 52 -33.09 14.08 29.01
C GLN A 52 -33.29 15.58 28.62
N THR A 53 -32.59 16.04 27.55
CA THR A 53 -32.99 16.92 26.39
C THR A 53 -33.26 18.44 26.68
N PRO A 54 -33.03 19.44 25.75
CA PRO A 54 -32.92 19.40 24.29
C PRO A 54 -31.74 20.11 23.59
N VAL A 55 -31.58 19.68 22.33
CA VAL A 55 -30.73 20.14 21.22
C VAL A 55 -31.03 21.60 20.80
N PRO A 56 -30.02 22.32 20.29
CA PRO A 56 -30.15 22.90 18.96
C PRO A 56 -29.01 22.43 18.03
N SER A 57 -29.41 21.96 16.85
CA SER A 57 -28.54 21.79 15.70
C SER A 57 -28.19 23.15 15.13
N PRO A 58 -26.92 23.35 14.75
CA PRO A 58 -26.61 23.96 13.49
C PRO A 58 -26.09 22.86 12.56
N THR A 59 -26.84 22.60 11.50
CA THR A 59 -26.34 21.97 10.28
C THR A 59 -25.24 22.87 9.71
N ALA A 60 -24.02 22.72 10.20
CA ALA A 60 -22.84 23.16 9.50
C ALA A 60 -22.38 21.97 8.67
N THR A 61 -22.58 22.05 7.35
CA THR A 61 -21.82 21.23 6.41
C THR A 61 -20.35 21.54 6.69
N ALA A 62 -19.67 20.65 7.41
CA ALA A 62 -18.24 20.77 7.68
C ALA A 62 -17.53 20.66 6.33
N LYS A 63 -17.30 21.80 5.67
CA LYS A 63 -16.25 21.93 4.67
C LYS A 63 -14.98 21.63 5.46
N SER A 64 -14.45 20.42 5.32
CA SER A 64 -13.16 20.04 5.89
C SER A 64 -12.15 21.05 5.36
N ILE A 65 -11.80 22.05 6.15
CA ILE A 65 -10.76 22.99 5.81
C ILE A 65 -9.47 22.21 6.01
N ILE A 66 -8.91 21.72 4.92
CA ILE A 66 -7.59 21.11 4.97
C ILE A 66 -6.62 22.24 5.31
N ASP A 67 -5.97 22.14 6.47
CA ASP A 67 -4.95 23.09 6.89
C ASP A 67 -3.77 23.03 5.91
N LYS A 68 -3.46 24.15 5.25
CA LYS A 68 -2.32 24.25 4.33
C LYS A 68 -1.10 24.77 5.06
N VAL A 69 0.01 24.04 5.00
CA VAL A 69 1.32 24.51 5.47
C VAL A 69 1.94 25.39 4.39
N THR A 70 2.31 26.62 4.74
CA THR A 70 2.98 27.55 3.83
C THR A 70 4.47 27.23 3.72
N GLY A 71 5.01 27.27 2.50
CA GLY A 71 6.42 27.00 2.22
C GLY A 71 6.64 25.63 1.60
N VAL A 72 7.89 25.37 1.20
CA VAL A 72 8.29 24.10 0.57
C VAL A 72 9.19 23.35 1.54
N LEU A 73 8.73 22.18 1.97
CA LEU A 73 9.42 21.32 2.92
C LEU A 73 10.43 20.42 2.21
N SER A 74 11.50 20.06 2.91
CA SER A 74 12.37 18.96 2.50
C SER A 74 11.81 17.62 2.96
N ILE A 75 12.19 16.52 2.30
CA ILE A 75 11.78 15.17 2.71
C ILE A 75 12.30 14.84 4.11
N GLN A 76 13.51 15.28 4.44
CA GLN A 76 14.07 15.10 5.78
C GLN A 76 13.22 15.79 6.85
N GLU A 77 12.79 17.03 6.60
CA GLU A 77 11.94 17.79 7.52
C GLU A 77 10.61 17.08 7.76
N VAL A 78 9.95 16.63 6.69
CA VAL A 78 8.70 15.86 6.78
C VAL A 78 8.92 14.57 7.58
N ASN A 79 9.99 13.83 7.29
CA ASN A 79 10.28 12.54 7.94
C ASN A 79 10.71 12.67 9.40
N SER A 80 11.34 13.79 9.79
CA SER A 80 11.73 14.08 11.17
C SER A 80 10.55 14.53 12.04
N ASN A 81 9.47 15.06 11.43
CA ASN A 81 8.32 15.58 12.18
C ASN A 81 6.97 15.15 11.57
N LYS A 82 6.81 13.85 11.32
CA LYS A 82 5.66 13.29 10.59
C LYS A 82 4.32 13.70 11.19
N ASP A 83 4.15 13.52 12.51
CA ASP A 83 2.88 13.77 13.18
C ASP A 83 2.42 15.24 13.08
N ALA A 84 3.33 16.20 12.94
CA ALA A 84 2.97 17.62 12.79
C ALA A 84 2.32 17.95 11.44
N TYR A 85 2.49 17.10 10.43
CA TYR A 85 1.99 17.31 9.08
C TYR A 85 0.78 16.43 8.73
N VAL A 86 0.44 15.44 9.57
CA VAL A 86 -0.70 14.54 9.29
C VAL A 86 -2.00 15.33 9.13
N GLY A 87 -2.72 15.06 8.04
CA GLY A 87 -3.98 15.71 7.67
C GLY A 87 -3.81 17.09 7.02
N LYS A 88 -2.57 17.59 6.87
CA LYS A 88 -2.29 18.90 6.28
C LYS A 88 -1.93 18.78 4.82
N GLN A 89 -2.29 19.80 4.05
CA GLN A 89 -1.75 19.99 2.71
C GLN A 89 -0.35 20.59 2.82
N ILE A 90 0.64 19.89 2.29
CA ILE A 90 2.05 20.30 2.31
C ILE A 90 2.62 20.31 0.89
N SER A 91 3.62 21.17 0.66
CA SER A 91 4.42 21.15 -0.56
C SER A 91 5.79 20.59 -0.22
N VAL A 92 6.23 19.54 -0.91
CA VAL A 92 7.50 18.86 -0.65
C VAL A 92 8.39 18.91 -1.87
N ARG A 93 9.62 19.42 -1.73
CA ARG A 93 10.64 19.36 -2.77
C ARG A 93 11.36 18.03 -2.71
N GLY A 94 11.41 17.32 -3.84
CA GLY A 94 12.10 16.04 -3.95
C GLY A 94 12.45 15.71 -5.39
N LYS A 95 13.25 14.67 -5.56
CA LYS A 95 13.49 14.03 -6.85
C LYS A 95 12.54 12.86 -7.02
N ILE A 96 11.90 12.74 -8.18
CA ILE A 96 11.04 11.61 -8.52
C ILE A 96 11.90 10.34 -8.60
N TYR A 97 11.53 9.34 -7.83
CA TYR A 97 12.16 8.03 -7.83
C TYR A 97 11.12 6.94 -8.11
N VAL A 98 11.39 6.13 -9.13
CA VAL A 98 10.56 4.98 -9.48
C VAL A 98 11.19 3.74 -8.85
N ARG A 99 10.42 3.03 -8.03
CA ARG A 99 10.82 1.76 -7.45
C ARG A 99 10.13 0.62 -8.18
N HIS A 100 10.92 -0.18 -8.88
CA HIS A 100 10.47 -1.45 -9.43
C HIS A 100 10.23 -2.45 -8.28
N ASN A 101 9.10 -3.14 -8.35
CA ASN A 101 8.69 -4.12 -7.35
C ASN A 101 9.09 -5.49 -7.88
N TYR A 102 10.02 -6.17 -7.22
CA TYR A 102 10.50 -7.47 -7.69
C TYR A 102 10.11 -8.61 -6.75
N SER A 103 9.91 -9.79 -7.35
CA SER A 103 9.69 -11.04 -6.60
C SER A 103 10.95 -11.49 -5.87
N LEU A 104 10.81 -11.92 -4.62
CA LEU A 104 11.88 -12.64 -3.91
C LEU A 104 12.02 -14.11 -4.36
N MET A 105 11.44 -14.50 -5.49
CA MET A 105 11.57 -15.86 -6.01
C MET A 105 13.05 -16.21 -6.27
N PRO A 106 13.51 -17.40 -5.83
CA PRO A 106 14.89 -17.81 -6.05
C PRO A 106 15.16 -17.88 -7.55
N CYS A 107 16.25 -17.24 -7.98
CA CYS A 107 16.65 -17.28 -9.38
C CYS A 107 17.04 -18.70 -9.78
N ASN A 108 16.49 -19.18 -10.89
CA ASN A 108 16.92 -20.42 -11.50
C ASN A 108 18.25 -20.16 -12.22
N ALA A 109 19.33 -20.83 -11.80
CA ALA A 109 20.65 -20.65 -12.41
C ALA A 109 20.69 -21.01 -13.91
N ASN A 110 19.72 -21.79 -14.39
CA ASN A 110 19.60 -22.20 -15.80
C ASN A 110 18.75 -21.23 -16.64
N ASP A 111 18.12 -20.23 -16.03
CA ASP A 111 17.34 -19.20 -16.71
C ASP A 111 17.55 -17.84 -16.02
N PRO A 112 18.69 -17.17 -16.31
CA PRO A 112 19.01 -15.88 -15.71
C PRO A 112 18.09 -14.75 -16.19
N GLU A 113 17.34 -14.92 -17.29
CA GLU A 113 16.43 -13.89 -17.82
C GLU A 113 15.13 -13.81 -17.02
N THR A 114 14.73 -14.89 -16.33
CA THR A 114 13.59 -14.90 -15.40
C THR A 114 13.99 -14.68 -13.95
N CYS A 115 15.26 -14.32 -13.71
CA CYS A 115 15.74 -13.98 -12.38
C CYS A 115 15.11 -12.65 -11.92
N ASN A 116 14.40 -12.68 -10.79
CA ASN A 116 13.79 -11.51 -10.15
C ASN A 116 12.70 -10.84 -11.04
N PRO A 117 11.61 -11.54 -11.41
CA PRO A 117 10.57 -10.95 -12.24
C PRO A 117 9.91 -9.77 -11.50
N GLU A 118 9.64 -8.70 -12.22
CA GLU A 118 8.82 -7.59 -11.71
C GLU A 118 7.43 -8.11 -11.34
N ILE A 119 6.99 -7.81 -10.12
CA ILE A 119 5.64 -8.10 -9.64
C ILE A 119 4.87 -6.78 -9.64
N GLY A 120 3.87 -6.71 -10.50
CA GLY A 120 2.98 -5.56 -10.59
C GLY A 120 3.70 -4.32 -11.11
N ASP A 121 3.00 -3.20 -11.01
CA ASP A 121 3.49 -1.92 -11.52
C ASP A 121 4.53 -1.29 -10.58
N PRO A 122 5.59 -0.65 -11.11
CA PRO A 122 6.50 0.16 -10.32
C PRO A 122 5.78 1.28 -9.55
N THR A 123 6.34 1.68 -8.42
CA THR A 123 5.74 2.69 -7.52
C THR A 123 6.52 4.00 -7.51
N LEU A 124 5.81 5.11 -7.32
CA LEU A 124 6.36 6.46 -7.28
C LEU A 124 6.69 6.90 -5.86
N HIS A 125 7.85 7.55 -5.75
CA HIS A 125 8.42 8.04 -4.51
C HIS A 125 9.06 9.40 -4.72
N LEU A 126 9.16 10.18 -3.65
CA LEU A 126 10.08 11.31 -3.58
C LEU A 126 11.32 10.94 -2.78
N VAL A 127 12.48 11.30 -3.30
CA VAL A 127 13.77 11.14 -2.61
C VAL A 127 14.50 12.46 -2.49
N ASN A 128 15.44 12.56 -1.55
CA ASN A 128 16.25 13.76 -1.41
C ASN A 128 16.88 14.14 -2.77
N PRO A 129 16.74 15.40 -3.23
CA PRO A 129 17.24 15.82 -4.55
C PRO A 129 18.72 15.50 -4.76
N ASP A 130 19.51 15.66 -3.72
CA ASP A 130 20.95 15.45 -3.70
C ASP A 130 21.35 13.99 -3.45
N SER A 131 20.38 13.08 -3.29
CA SER A 131 20.67 11.67 -3.10
C SER A 131 21.28 11.09 -4.36
N SER A 132 22.51 10.61 -4.25
CA SER A 132 23.19 9.78 -5.25
C SER A 132 22.89 8.29 -5.06
N SER A 133 22.09 7.92 -4.04
CA SER A 133 21.78 6.53 -3.76
C SER A 133 20.86 5.96 -4.85
N ILE A 134 21.26 4.81 -5.38
CA ILE A 134 20.46 4.02 -6.33
C ILE A 134 19.31 3.33 -5.60
N THR A 135 19.46 3.08 -4.30
CA THR A 135 18.46 2.49 -3.41
C THR A 135 18.34 3.34 -2.14
N PRO A 136 17.58 4.44 -2.19
CA PRO A 136 17.40 5.28 -1.02
C PRO A 136 16.74 4.46 0.10
N SER A 137 17.19 4.66 1.34
CA SER A 137 16.72 3.95 2.52
C SER A 137 16.12 4.92 3.55
N GLY A 138 15.48 4.35 4.58
CA GLY A 138 14.58 5.02 5.52
C GLY A 138 15.00 6.44 5.94
N GLY A 139 14.03 7.36 5.91
CA GLY A 139 14.22 8.79 6.21
C GLY A 139 14.54 9.66 4.99
N GLN A 140 14.98 9.06 3.87
CA GLN A 140 15.27 9.77 2.62
C GLN A 140 14.18 9.61 1.55
N ILE A 141 13.13 8.84 1.86
CA ILE A 141 12.01 8.55 0.96
C ILE A 141 10.74 9.10 1.57
N LEU A 142 9.87 9.61 0.70
CA LEU A 142 8.47 9.86 0.97
C LEU A 142 7.65 9.12 -0.09
N ASP A 143 6.85 8.15 0.35
CA ASP A 143 6.01 7.35 -0.55
C ASP A 143 4.85 8.21 -1.09
N LEU A 144 4.51 8.06 -2.38
CA LEU A 144 3.40 8.77 -3.01
C LEU A 144 2.20 7.85 -3.20
N TYR A 145 1.02 8.31 -2.84
CA TYR A 145 -0.22 7.56 -2.90
C TYR A 145 -1.31 8.35 -3.63
N ARG A 146 -2.30 7.65 -4.17
CA ARG A 146 -3.52 8.23 -4.74
C ARG A 146 -4.71 7.83 -3.89
N SER A 147 -5.68 8.73 -3.76
CA SER A 147 -6.96 8.38 -3.16
C SER A 147 -7.77 7.52 -4.13
N VAL A 148 -8.39 6.46 -3.60
CA VAL A 148 -9.32 5.60 -4.34
C VAL A 148 -10.68 5.60 -3.64
N SER A 149 -11.69 5.06 -4.32
CA SER A 149 -13.06 5.02 -3.81
C SER A 149 -13.15 4.37 -2.42
N GLY A 150 -14.00 4.91 -1.56
CA GLY A 150 -14.22 4.36 -0.21
C GLY A 150 -13.22 4.85 0.85
N GLY A 151 -12.53 5.98 0.61
CA GLY A 151 -11.61 6.57 1.59
C GLY A 151 -10.32 5.78 1.78
N LYS A 152 -9.97 4.94 0.79
CA LYS A 152 -8.74 4.15 0.79
C LYS A 152 -7.67 4.87 -0.03
N TYR A 153 -6.44 4.42 0.16
CA TYR A 153 -5.27 4.93 -0.56
C TYR A 153 -4.53 3.76 -1.20
N GLU A 154 -4.02 3.98 -2.41
CA GLU A 154 -3.17 3.02 -3.11
C GLU A 154 -1.86 3.69 -3.50
N PRO A 155 -0.73 2.96 -3.53
CA PRO A 155 0.54 3.49 -4.02
C PRO A 155 0.35 4.09 -5.41
N ALA A 156 0.94 5.26 -5.65
CA ALA A 156 0.95 5.84 -6.98
C ALA A 156 1.86 4.99 -7.87
N THR A 157 1.29 4.34 -8.89
CA THR A 157 2.02 3.43 -9.77
C THR A 157 2.39 4.09 -11.10
N CYS A 158 3.41 3.54 -11.76
CA CYS A 158 3.77 3.78 -13.16
C CYS A 158 3.43 2.56 -13.99
N LYS A 159 3.03 2.75 -15.25
CA LYS A 159 2.81 1.66 -16.17
C LYS A 159 4.13 1.19 -16.78
N THR A 160 4.46 -0.09 -16.66
CA THR A 160 5.60 -0.66 -17.40
C THR A 160 5.27 -0.72 -18.90
N ILE A 161 6.05 -0.02 -19.74
CA ILE A 161 5.92 -0.07 -21.20
C ILE A 161 6.78 -1.22 -21.75
N ASN A 162 8.00 -1.35 -21.23
CA ASN A 162 8.95 -2.44 -21.53
C ASN A 162 9.92 -2.60 -20.35
N GLN A 163 10.87 -3.55 -20.43
CA GLN A 163 11.79 -3.91 -19.34
C GLN A 163 12.51 -2.72 -18.67
N ASN A 164 12.77 -1.63 -19.38
CA ASN A 164 13.52 -0.48 -18.84
C ASN A 164 12.75 0.85 -18.94
N THR A 165 11.51 0.83 -19.44
CA THR A 165 10.74 2.04 -19.71
C THR A 165 9.42 1.98 -18.98
N VAL A 166 9.19 3.00 -18.17
CA VAL A 166 7.97 3.19 -17.40
C VAL A 166 7.29 4.49 -17.82
N ASP A 167 5.96 4.49 -17.81
CA ASP A 167 5.14 5.67 -17.98
C ASP A 167 4.49 6.04 -16.65
N CYS A 168 4.97 7.14 -16.08
CA CYS A 168 4.50 7.69 -14.81
C CYS A 168 3.61 8.94 -15.02
N GLY A 169 3.19 9.22 -16.26
CA GLY A 169 2.44 10.40 -16.64
C GLY A 169 3.24 11.69 -16.43
N LYS A 170 2.73 12.59 -15.59
CA LYS A 170 3.35 13.90 -15.31
C LYS A 170 4.62 13.84 -14.44
N TYR A 171 4.94 12.67 -13.87
CA TYR A 171 6.06 12.52 -12.94
C TYR A 171 7.24 11.84 -13.63
N GLN A 172 8.25 12.60 -14.04
CA GLN A 172 9.38 12.04 -14.79
C GLN A 172 10.48 11.52 -13.85
N GLN A 173 11.00 10.32 -14.08
CA GLN A 173 12.08 9.76 -13.25
C GLN A 173 13.30 10.69 -13.21
N ASN A 174 13.88 10.86 -12.02
CA ASN A 174 15.00 11.77 -11.72
C ASN A 174 14.70 13.28 -11.83
N GLU A 175 13.48 13.68 -12.16
CA GLU A 175 13.08 15.08 -12.14
C GLU A 175 13.07 15.61 -10.70
N VAL A 176 13.71 16.76 -10.47
CA VAL A 176 13.59 17.49 -9.20
C VAL A 176 12.42 18.45 -9.29
N THR A 177 11.40 18.21 -8.46
CA THR A 177 10.13 18.94 -8.51
C THR A 177 9.60 19.24 -7.11
N VAL A 178 8.53 20.03 -7.05
CA VAL A 178 7.75 20.28 -5.84
C VAL A 178 6.39 19.64 -6.01
N ILE A 179 6.06 18.71 -5.13
CA ILE A 179 4.75 18.04 -5.12
C ILE A 179 3.93 18.59 -3.98
N GLU A 180 2.71 19.01 -4.29
CA GLU A 180 1.68 19.34 -3.29
C GLU A 180 0.79 18.11 -3.06
N GLY A 181 0.47 17.85 -1.79
CA GLY A 181 -0.40 16.73 -1.43
C GLY A 181 -0.81 16.76 0.04
N ILE A 182 -1.70 15.85 0.42
CA ILE A 182 -2.14 15.69 1.81
C ILE A 182 -1.25 14.66 2.49
N PHE A 183 -0.47 15.08 3.49
CA PHE A 183 0.35 14.14 4.24
C PHE A 183 -0.54 13.30 5.16
N THR A 184 -0.50 11.99 5.00
CA THR A 184 -1.47 11.07 5.58
C THR A 184 -0.77 9.99 6.38
N ARG A 185 -1.39 9.62 7.50
CA ARG A 185 -1.05 8.45 8.29
C ARG A 185 -2.16 7.41 8.14
N ASP A 186 -1.79 6.20 7.77
CA ASP A 186 -2.71 5.06 7.70
C ASP A 186 -2.13 3.83 8.41
N LYS A 187 -2.95 2.79 8.60
CA LYS A 187 -2.58 1.56 9.29
C LYS A 187 -2.69 0.36 8.37
N ILE A 188 -1.57 -0.31 8.16
CA ILE A 188 -1.54 -1.58 7.41
C ILE A 188 -1.38 -2.77 8.36
N PRO A 189 -1.97 -3.94 8.04
CA PRO A 189 -1.70 -5.16 8.77
C PRO A 189 -0.19 -5.49 8.74
N TYR A 190 0.41 -5.63 9.92
CA TYR A 190 1.80 -6.02 10.09
C TYR A 190 1.96 -7.47 10.53
N GLN A 191 1.00 -7.96 11.31
CA GLN A 191 0.96 -9.35 11.74
C GLN A 191 -0.47 -9.88 11.59
N GLN A 192 -0.63 -10.96 10.84
CA GLN A 192 -1.90 -11.63 10.62
C GLN A 192 -1.79 -13.12 10.93
N VAL A 193 -2.88 -13.72 11.38
CA VAL A 193 -3.03 -15.17 11.56
C VAL A 193 -4.23 -15.65 10.77
N GLY A 194 -4.05 -16.77 10.06
CA GLY A 194 -5.12 -17.48 9.38
C GLY A 194 -5.58 -18.68 10.23
N ASP A 195 -6.86 -18.99 10.21
CA ASP A 195 -7.37 -20.28 10.69
C ASP A 195 -7.48 -21.30 9.53
N SER A 196 -7.82 -22.55 9.87
CA SER A 196 -7.99 -23.64 8.89
C SER A 196 -9.22 -23.45 7.97
N ALA A 197 -10.10 -22.51 8.26
CA ALA A 197 -11.25 -22.16 7.43
C ALA A 197 -10.92 -21.00 6.45
N GLY A 198 -9.69 -20.47 6.50
CA GLY A 198 -9.25 -19.38 5.63
C GLY A 198 -9.61 -17.98 6.16
N ASN A 199 -10.11 -17.87 7.40
CA ASN A 199 -10.36 -16.56 7.99
C ASN A 199 -9.04 -15.93 8.42
N ILE A 200 -8.83 -14.67 8.04
CA ILE A 200 -7.63 -13.92 8.39
C ILE A 200 -7.97 -12.92 9.50
N LYS A 201 -7.23 -12.98 10.60
CA LYS A 201 -7.31 -12.01 11.70
C LYS A 201 -6.01 -11.22 11.80
N THR A 202 -6.12 -9.89 11.71
CA THR A 202 -4.98 -9.00 11.98
C THR A 202 -4.74 -8.89 13.48
N LEU A 203 -3.53 -9.25 13.91
CA LEU A 203 -3.08 -9.15 15.30
C LEU A 203 -2.38 -7.82 15.59
N LYS A 204 -1.64 -7.28 14.61
CA LYS A 204 -0.92 -6.02 14.76
C LYS A 204 -1.04 -5.19 13.49
N TYR A 205 -1.16 -3.89 13.69
CA TYR A 205 -1.08 -2.89 12.65
C TYR A 205 0.22 -2.11 12.78
N GLN A 206 0.72 -1.62 11.65
CA GLN A 206 1.83 -0.69 11.58
C GLN A 206 1.34 0.60 10.92
N ASP A 207 1.73 1.73 11.50
CA ASP A 207 1.49 3.04 10.88
C ASP A 207 2.41 3.20 9.67
N ILE A 208 1.83 3.65 8.57
CA ILE A 208 2.54 4.12 7.38
C ILE A 208 2.24 5.60 7.17
N TYR A 209 3.18 6.30 6.57
CA TYR A 209 3.10 7.73 6.32
C TYR A 209 3.45 8.00 4.87
N PHE A 210 2.59 8.74 4.18
CA PHE A 210 2.72 8.99 2.74
C PHE A 210 2.10 10.32 2.35
N LEU A 211 2.46 10.80 1.15
CA LEU A 211 1.86 11.99 0.56
C LEU A 211 0.78 11.57 -0.45
N VAL A 212 -0.47 11.97 -0.19
CA VAL A 212 -1.57 11.74 -1.13
C VAL A 212 -1.57 12.82 -2.19
N ILE A 213 -1.41 12.41 -3.45
CA ILE A 213 -1.30 13.27 -4.63
C ILE A 213 -2.52 13.14 -5.53
N GLU A 214 -2.77 14.20 -6.32
CA GLU A 214 -3.75 14.23 -7.40
C GLU A 214 -3.20 13.68 -8.73
#